data_AF-T1H2A5-F1
#
_entry.id   AF-T1H2A5-F1
#
_cell.length_a   1.000
_cell.length_b   1.000
_cell.length_c   1.000
_cell.angle_alpha   90.00
_cell.angle_beta   90.00
_cell.angle_gamma   90.00
#
_symmetry.space_group_name_H-M   'P 1'
#
loop_
_entity.id
_entity.type
_entity.pdbx_description
1 polymer ?
#
loop_
_entity_poly.entity_id
_entity_poly.type
_entity_poly.pdbx_seq_one_letter_code
_entity_poly.pdbx_strand_id
1 'polypeptide(L)'
;MSVSTIELLNEITNDSNVLQRLKDQLHKQREEIKSKTEEIEETRNIIDNTNIQIERLKTSNSDLRRRYKSIQDQIKVLYEERADFLAQLQDQQHEIHVLRKRLGLAKKENEDLVHSYNEEDPSKPRYTTAELKDLLGEREKLLSTIDNLTEELNSLKQEQNEGCESDKEEPKNASDQEEEEIDPPVQGPMPFEPDDAPWKRSSESGIRKFFRKLFSESEERSLSTLSRMTLSSNIKK
;
A
#
# COMPACT_ATOMS: atom_id res chain seq x y z
N MET A 1 -44.84 44.36 108.75
CA MET A 1 -44.55 43.00 108.22
C MET A 1 -45.10 42.77 106.81
N SER A 2 -46.15 43.48 106.38
CA SER A 2 -46.79 43.30 105.06
C SER A 2 -46.00 43.83 103.85
N VAL A 3 -45.22 44.90 103.99
CA VAL A 3 -44.51 45.53 102.85
C VAL A 3 -43.36 44.67 102.34
N SER A 4 -42.54 44.10 103.23
CA SER A 4 -41.42 43.22 102.88
C SER A 4 -41.87 41.90 102.23
N THR A 5 -43.03 41.36 102.60
CA THR A 5 -43.61 40.19 101.94
C THR A 5 -44.12 40.48 100.53
N ILE A 6 -44.58 41.72 100.26
CA ILE A 6 -45.05 42.14 98.93
C ILE A 6 -43.87 42.34 97.98
N GLU A 7 -42.76 42.91 98.46
CA GLU A 7 -41.52 43.05 97.65
C GLU A 7 -40.94 41.70 97.24
N LEU A 8 -40.89 40.73 98.17
CA LEU A 8 -40.42 39.38 97.87
C LEU A 8 -41.30 38.67 96.83
N LEU A 9 -42.63 38.84 96.90
CA LEU A 9 -43.56 38.31 95.90
C LEU A 9 -43.37 38.96 94.52
N ASN A 10 -43.07 40.26 94.48
CA ASN A 10 -42.75 40.97 93.23
C ASN A 10 -41.42 40.52 92.61
N GLU A 11 -40.40 40.23 93.42
CA GLU A 11 -39.15 39.63 92.93
C GLU A 11 -39.37 38.22 92.37
N ILE A 12 -40.08 37.36 93.10
CA ILE A 12 -40.38 35.98 92.66
C ILE A 12 -41.18 35.99 91.36
N THR A 13 -42.14 36.91 91.21
CA THR A 13 -42.91 37.04 89.96
C THR A 13 -42.06 37.57 88.82
N ASN A 14 -41.16 38.53 89.06
CA ASN A 14 -40.21 38.99 88.05
C ASN A 14 -39.25 37.89 87.59
N ASP A 15 -38.68 37.12 88.51
CA ASP A 15 -37.80 35.99 88.19
C ASP A 15 -38.54 34.90 87.42
N SER A 16 -39.80 34.62 87.80
CA SER A 16 -40.68 33.72 87.05
C SER A 16 -40.92 34.20 85.61
N ASN A 17 -41.14 35.52 85.43
CA ASN A 17 -41.30 36.12 84.11
C ASN A 17 -40.01 36.03 83.27
N VAL A 18 -38.84 36.24 83.88
CA VAL A 18 -37.53 36.10 83.20
C VAL A 18 -37.28 34.65 82.80
N LEU A 19 -37.54 33.70 83.69
CA LEU A 19 -37.42 32.26 83.40
C LEU A 19 -38.35 31.83 82.27
N GLN A 20 -39.59 32.34 82.24
CA GLN A 20 -40.53 32.04 81.16
C GLN A 20 -40.02 32.59 79.81
N ARG A 21 -39.49 33.82 79.78
CA ARG A 21 -38.88 34.39 78.56
C ARG A 21 -37.66 33.58 78.08
N LEU A 22 -36.78 33.18 78.99
CA LEU A 22 -35.62 32.33 78.66
C LEU A 22 -36.06 30.97 78.11
N LYS A 23 -37.09 30.38 78.71
CA LYS A 23 -37.69 29.13 78.23
C LYS A 23 -38.26 29.27 76.82
N ASP A 24 -39.00 30.34 76.55
CA ASP A 24 -39.57 30.60 75.22
C ASP A 24 -38.47 30.86 74.18
N GLN A 25 -37.41 31.57 74.56
CA GLN A 25 -36.22 31.75 73.72
C GLN A 25 -35.50 30.42 73.43
N LEU A 26 -35.35 29.55 74.44
CA LEU A 26 -34.76 28.22 74.29
C LEU A 26 -35.60 27.35 73.33
N HIS A 27 -36.92 27.36 73.49
CA HIS A 27 -37.83 26.67 72.56
C HIS A 27 -37.67 27.19 71.13
N LYS A 28 -37.64 28.51 70.95
CA LYS A 28 -37.43 29.13 69.63
C LYS A 28 -36.10 28.72 69.00
N GLN A 29 -35.01 28.74 69.78
CA GLN A 29 -33.69 28.30 69.31
C GLN A 29 -33.67 26.82 68.95
N ARG A 30 -34.38 25.96 69.69
CA ARG A 30 -34.51 24.53 69.34
C ARG A 30 -35.21 24.33 68.01
N GLU A 31 -36.30 25.05 67.76
CA GLU A 31 -37.01 24.97 66.48
C GLU A 31 -36.16 25.54 65.34
N GLU A 32 -35.41 26.62 65.58
CA GLU A 32 -34.49 27.20 64.60
C GLU A 32 -33.34 26.21 64.24
N ILE A 33 -32.78 25.51 65.24
CA ILE A 33 -31.79 24.46 65.00
C ILE A 33 -32.37 23.34 64.14
N LYS A 34 -33.59 22.87 64.44
CA LYS A 34 -34.25 21.82 63.64
C LYS A 34 -34.45 22.25 62.20
N SER A 35 -34.99 23.46 61.99
CA SER A 35 -35.19 24.01 60.65
C SER A 35 -33.86 24.12 59.89
N LYS A 36 -32.80 24.58 60.56
CA LYS A 36 -31.47 24.64 59.95
C LYS A 36 -30.88 23.26 59.64
N THR A 37 -31.13 22.24 60.47
CA THR A 37 -30.69 20.88 60.17
C THR A 37 -31.41 20.30 58.96
N GLU A 38 -32.72 20.55 58.79
CA GLU A 38 -33.49 20.13 57.62
C GLU A 38 -32.99 20.82 56.34
N GLU A 39 -32.72 22.13 56.40
CA GLU A 39 -32.16 22.90 55.28
C GLU A 39 -30.77 22.37 54.86
N ILE A 40 -29.91 22.02 55.84
CA ILE A 40 -28.60 21.40 55.57
C ILE A 40 -28.75 20.03 54.90
N GLU A 41 -29.72 19.23 55.32
CA GLU A 41 -29.96 17.92 54.72
C GLU A 41 -30.47 18.03 53.28
N GLU A 42 -31.40 18.95 53.02
CA GLU A 42 -31.91 19.20 51.67
C GLU A 42 -30.81 19.71 50.73
N THR A 43 -30.01 20.68 51.18
CA THR A 43 -28.87 21.19 50.39
C THR A 43 -27.83 20.10 50.14
N ARG A 44 -27.57 19.24 51.12
CA ARG A 44 -26.68 18.07 50.95
C ARG A 44 -27.19 17.11 49.89
N ASN A 45 -28.49 16.81 49.89
CA ASN A 45 -29.11 15.95 48.88
C ASN A 45 -29.00 16.56 47.46
N ILE A 46 -29.16 17.88 47.33
CA ILE A 46 -28.97 18.58 46.06
C ILE A 46 -27.50 18.48 45.59
N ILE A 47 -26.54 18.65 46.50
CA ILE A 47 -25.10 18.49 46.20
C ILE A 47 -24.81 17.07 45.70
N ASP A 48 -25.32 16.05 46.38
CA ASP A 48 -25.10 14.66 45.97
C ASP A 48 -25.71 14.36 44.59
N ASN A 49 -26.93 14.84 44.34
CA ASN A 49 -27.59 14.68 43.04
C ASN A 49 -26.84 15.39 41.90
N THR A 50 -26.35 16.61 42.14
CA THR A 50 -25.56 17.36 41.16
C THR A 50 -24.20 16.70 40.90
N ASN A 51 -23.55 16.16 41.93
CA ASN A 51 -22.33 15.38 41.77
C ASN A 51 -22.53 14.15 40.88
N ILE A 52 -23.63 13.42 41.04
CA ILE A 52 -23.97 12.28 40.16
C ILE A 52 -24.11 12.73 38.70
N GLN A 53 -24.74 13.88 38.46
CA GLN A 53 -24.87 14.44 37.10
C GLN A 53 -23.52 14.84 36.51
N ILE A 54 -22.65 15.45 37.32
CA ILE A 54 -21.29 15.81 36.92
C ILE A 54 -20.51 14.57 36.48
N GLU A 55 -20.56 13.48 37.26
CA GLU A 55 -19.85 12.24 36.90
C GLU A 55 -20.40 11.61 35.61
N ARG A 56 -21.72 11.61 35.41
CA ARG A 56 -22.34 11.17 34.14
C ARG A 56 -21.91 12.04 32.94
N LEU A 57 -21.81 13.35 33.13
CA LEU A 57 -21.34 14.25 32.08
C LEU A 57 -19.86 14.06 31.79
N LYS A 58 -19.02 13.82 32.80
CA LYS A 58 -17.59 13.52 32.63
C LYS A 58 -17.38 12.24 31.81
N THR A 59 -18.11 11.17 32.12
CA THR A 59 -18.02 9.91 31.36
C THR A 59 -18.48 10.12 29.92
N SER A 60 -19.65 10.76 29.70
CA SER A 60 -20.16 11.08 28.37
C SER A 60 -19.18 11.94 27.55
N ASN A 61 -18.55 12.94 28.17
CA ASN A 61 -17.56 13.80 27.50
C ASN A 61 -16.30 13.02 27.11
N SER A 62 -15.80 12.16 27.99
CA SER A 62 -14.68 11.25 27.69
C SER A 62 -14.98 10.37 26.48
N ASP A 63 -16.17 9.78 26.42
CA ASP A 63 -16.60 8.93 25.31
C ASP A 63 -16.74 9.71 24.00
N LEU A 64 -17.29 10.93 24.04
CA LEU A 64 -17.37 11.81 22.88
C LEU A 64 -15.98 12.18 22.35
N ARG A 65 -15.02 12.45 23.22
CA ARG A 65 -13.62 12.71 22.82
C ARG A 65 -12.99 11.51 22.16
N ARG A 66 -13.22 10.29 22.67
CA ARG A 66 -12.73 9.04 22.05
C ARG A 66 -13.36 8.83 20.67
N ARG A 67 -14.67 9.03 20.53
CA ARG A 67 -15.37 8.94 19.24
C ARG A 67 -14.88 9.97 18.24
N TYR A 68 -14.72 11.21 18.68
CA TYR A 68 -14.18 12.29 17.85
C TYR A 68 -12.78 11.95 17.33
N LYS A 69 -11.89 11.44 18.21
CA LYS A 69 -10.55 11.02 17.81
C LYS A 69 -10.60 9.88 16.79
N SER A 70 -11.44 8.86 17.02
CA SER A 70 -11.59 7.74 16.09
C SER A 70 -12.09 8.20 14.72
N ILE A 71 -13.06 9.11 14.65
CA ILE A 71 -13.56 9.66 13.38
C ILE A 71 -12.48 10.51 12.69
N GLN A 72 -11.72 11.32 13.44
CA GLN A 72 -10.59 12.08 12.89
C GLN A 72 -9.52 11.16 12.28
N ASP A 73 -9.19 10.07 12.96
CA ASP A 73 -8.23 9.09 12.45
C ASP A 73 -8.77 8.40 11.17
N GLN A 74 -10.06 8.03 11.15
CA GLN A 74 -10.72 7.50 9.94
C GLN A 74 -10.70 8.48 8.77
N ILE A 75 -10.99 9.76 9.03
CA ILE A 75 -10.93 10.81 8.01
C ILE A 75 -9.52 10.90 7.43
N LYS A 76 -8.49 10.85 8.27
CA LYS A 76 -7.09 10.90 7.82
C LYS A 76 -6.77 9.72 6.89
N VAL A 77 -7.16 8.50 7.26
CA VAL A 77 -6.97 7.31 6.42
C VAL A 77 -7.67 7.48 5.06
N LEU A 78 -8.92 7.95 5.05
CA LEU A 78 -9.66 8.19 3.80
C LEU A 78 -8.99 9.26 2.90
N TYR A 79 -8.36 10.27 3.50
CA TYR A 79 -7.59 11.26 2.74
C TYR A 79 -6.31 10.66 2.13
N GLU A 80 -5.62 9.79 2.86
CA GLU A 80 -4.44 9.06 2.37
C GLU A 80 -4.83 8.12 1.22
N GLU A 81 -5.87 7.29 1.40
CA GLU A 81 -6.39 6.40 0.35
C GLU A 81 -6.82 7.17 -0.90
N ARG A 82 -7.49 8.31 -0.73
CA ARG A 82 -7.86 9.19 -1.86
C ARG A 82 -6.63 9.70 -2.60
N ALA A 83 -5.56 10.07 -1.90
CA ALA A 83 -4.33 10.53 -2.53
C ALA A 83 -3.66 9.42 -3.34
N ASP A 84 -3.64 8.20 -2.80
CA ASP A 84 -3.09 7.02 -3.48
C ASP A 84 -3.87 6.70 -4.77
N PHE A 85 -5.21 6.75 -4.72
CA PHE A 85 -6.03 6.54 -5.92
C PHE A 85 -5.81 7.62 -6.99
N LEU A 86 -5.61 8.87 -6.59
CA LEU A 86 -5.30 9.95 -7.54
C LEU A 86 -3.93 9.75 -8.20
N ALA A 87 -2.93 9.31 -7.45
CA ALA A 87 -1.61 8.99 -8.00
C ALA A 87 -1.70 7.83 -9.01
N GLN A 88 -2.36 6.73 -8.64
CA GLN A 88 -2.58 5.59 -9.55
C GLN A 88 -3.32 5.99 -10.83
N LEU A 89 -4.35 6.85 -10.71
CA LEU A 89 -5.08 7.34 -11.87
C LEU A 89 -4.19 8.19 -12.79
N GLN A 90 -3.32 9.03 -12.23
CA GLN A 90 -2.37 9.83 -13.01
C GLN A 90 -1.35 8.94 -13.73
N ASP A 91 -0.82 7.92 -13.06
CA ASP A 91 0.10 6.97 -13.68
C ASP A 91 -0.56 6.22 -14.84
N GLN A 92 -1.80 5.75 -14.65
CA GLN A 92 -2.58 5.11 -15.71
C GLN A 92 -2.87 6.05 -16.89
N GLN A 93 -3.19 7.32 -16.62
CA GLN A 93 -3.38 8.31 -17.68
C GLN A 93 -2.09 8.55 -18.47
N HIS A 94 -0.95 8.59 -17.79
CA HIS A 94 0.35 8.69 -18.42
C HIS A 94 0.65 7.46 -19.30
N GLU A 95 0.41 6.25 -18.79
CA GLU A 95 0.59 5.01 -19.53
C GLU A 95 -0.28 4.97 -20.79
N ILE A 96 -1.57 5.33 -20.68
CA ILE A 96 -2.48 5.43 -21.84
C ILE A 96 -1.93 6.42 -22.87
N HIS A 97 -1.39 7.56 -22.43
CA HIS A 97 -0.80 8.53 -23.32
C HIS A 97 0.42 7.96 -24.06
N VAL A 98 1.32 7.27 -23.36
CA VAL A 98 2.50 6.61 -23.94
C VAL A 98 2.09 5.54 -24.95
N LEU A 99 1.14 4.67 -24.59
CA LEU A 99 0.63 3.62 -25.47
C LEU A 99 -0.02 4.19 -26.74
N ARG A 100 -0.80 5.26 -26.62
CA ARG A 100 -1.37 5.96 -27.80
C ARG A 100 -0.29 6.49 -28.73
N LYS A 101 0.77 7.09 -28.18
CA LYS A 101 1.91 7.57 -28.97
C LYS A 101 2.63 6.41 -29.68
N ARG A 102 2.91 5.32 -28.96
CA ARG A 102 3.55 4.12 -29.53
C ARG A 102 2.70 3.48 -30.63
N LEU A 103 1.39 3.39 -30.42
CA LEU A 103 0.45 2.89 -31.43
C LEU A 103 0.46 3.77 -32.69
N GLY A 104 0.52 5.11 -32.51
CA GLY A 104 0.63 6.04 -33.63
C GLY A 104 1.91 5.83 -34.45
N LEU A 105 3.05 5.65 -33.78
CA LEU A 105 4.32 5.35 -34.43
C LEU A 105 4.27 4.01 -35.19
N ALA A 106 3.77 2.96 -34.55
CA ALA A 106 3.64 1.64 -35.17
C ALA A 106 2.70 1.63 -36.38
N LYS A 107 1.61 2.42 -36.34
CA LYS A 107 0.72 2.60 -37.50
C LYS A 107 1.44 3.26 -38.68
N LYS A 108 2.19 4.33 -38.41
CA LYS A 108 2.95 5.03 -39.44
C LYS A 108 4.03 4.13 -40.05
N GLU A 109 4.81 3.43 -39.22
CA GLU A 109 5.83 2.49 -39.69
C GLU A 109 5.23 1.39 -40.58
N ASN A 110 4.04 0.89 -40.24
CA ASN A 110 3.33 -0.09 -41.06
C ASN A 110 2.84 0.50 -42.39
N GLU A 111 2.31 1.73 -42.39
CA GLU A 111 1.96 2.46 -43.62
C GLU A 111 3.19 2.66 -44.52
N ASP A 112 4.30 3.10 -43.95
CA ASP A 112 5.58 3.30 -44.65
C ASP A 112 6.10 1.97 -45.26
N LEU A 113 6.04 0.86 -44.51
CA LEU A 113 6.38 -0.48 -45.01
C LEU A 113 5.49 -0.87 -46.19
N VAL A 114 4.17 -0.77 -46.07
CA VAL A 114 3.23 -1.09 -47.16
C VAL A 114 3.50 -0.24 -48.40
N HIS A 115 3.78 1.05 -48.24
CA HIS A 115 4.16 1.92 -49.37
C HIS A 115 5.45 1.46 -50.03
N SER A 116 6.50 1.16 -49.26
CA SER A 116 7.76 0.64 -49.82
C SER A 116 7.59 -0.67 -50.61
N TYR A 117 6.72 -1.59 -50.15
CA TYR A 117 6.41 -2.83 -50.88
C TYR A 117 5.70 -2.59 -52.24
N ASN A 118 4.95 -1.49 -52.35
CA ASN A 118 4.21 -1.12 -53.55
C ASN A 118 5.05 -0.28 -54.53
N GLU A 119 6.07 0.43 -54.05
CA GLU A 119 7.02 1.20 -54.87
C GLU A 119 8.14 0.33 -55.47
N GLU A 120 8.26 -0.95 -55.07
CA GLU A 120 9.14 -1.90 -55.75
C GLU A 120 8.63 -2.19 -57.17
N ASP A 121 9.52 -1.96 -58.14
CA ASP A 121 9.33 -2.13 -59.58
C ASP A 121 8.38 -3.31 -59.91
N PRO A 122 7.24 -3.06 -60.60
CA PRO A 122 6.32 -4.13 -61.02
C PRO A 122 6.97 -5.23 -61.86
N SER A 123 8.15 -4.97 -62.45
CA SER A 123 8.95 -5.95 -63.19
C SER A 123 9.91 -6.78 -62.33
N LYS A 124 10.05 -6.45 -61.04
CA LYS A 124 10.85 -7.22 -60.08
C LYS A 124 10.16 -8.58 -59.86
N PRO A 125 10.83 -9.73 -60.14
CA PRO A 125 10.23 -11.04 -59.99
C PRO A 125 9.77 -11.26 -58.54
N ARG A 126 8.47 -11.49 -58.35
CA ARG A 126 7.89 -11.80 -57.04
C ARG A 126 7.71 -13.30 -56.94
N TYR A 127 8.69 -13.97 -56.35
CA TYR A 127 8.58 -15.39 -56.06
C TYR A 127 7.67 -15.62 -54.84
N THR A 128 6.73 -16.55 -54.97
CA THR A 128 5.98 -17.08 -53.84
C THR A 128 6.91 -17.88 -52.93
N THR A 129 6.50 -18.09 -51.68
CA THR A 129 7.25 -18.94 -50.73
C THR A 129 7.40 -20.39 -51.21
N ALA A 130 6.52 -20.87 -52.09
CA ALA A 130 6.66 -22.16 -52.75
C ALA A 130 7.74 -22.12 -53.83
N GLU A 131 7.68 -21.14 -54.74
CA GLU A 131 8.68 -20.96 -55.81
C GLU A 131 10.09 -20.76 -55.26
N LEU A 132 10.25 -20.03 -54.16
CA LEU A 132 11.55 -19.88 -53.50
C LEU A 132 12.10 -21.22 -52.97
N LYS A 133 11.23 -22.07 -52.42
CA LYS A 133 11.64 -23.40 -51.96
C LYS A 133 12.00 -24.30 -53.13
N ASP A 134 11.23 -24.24 -54.21
CA ASP A 134 11.50 -25.01 -55.43
C ASP A 134 12.82 -24.58 -56.07
N LEU A 135 13.07 -23.26 -56.20
CA LEU A 135 14.33 -22.72 -56.68
C LEU A 135 15.51 -23.08 -55.76
N LEU A 136 15.31 -23.12 -54.44
CA LEU A 136 16.33 -23.59 -53.50
C LEU A 136 16.67 -25.06 -53.75
N GLY A 137 15.65 -25.91 -53.92
CA GLY A 137 15.83 -27.32 -54.20
C GLY A 137 16.47 -27.58 -55.58
N GLU A 138 16.13 -26.79 -56.59
CA GLU A 138 16.81 -26.81 -57.89
C GLU A 138 18.27 -26.40 -57.77
N ARG A 139 18.57 -25.35 -57.00
CA ARG A 139 19.95 -24.94 -56.70
C ARG A 139 20.74 -26.06 -56.04
N GLU A 140 20.17 -26.75 -55.06
CA GLU A 140 20.83 -27.88 -54.38
C GLU A 140 21.12 -29.03 -55.35
N LYS A 141 20.18 -29.37 -56.24
CA LYS A 141 20.39 -30.39 -57.29
C LYS A 141 21.50 -29.99 -58.27
N LEU A 142 21.52 -28.72 -58.68
CA LEU A 142 22.56 -28.20 -59.57
C LEU A 142 23.92 -28.19 -58.88
N LEU A 143 24.00 -27.83 -57.60
CA LEU A 143 25.24 -27.93 -56.83
C LEU A 143 25.76 -29.37 -56.79
N SER A 144 24.91 -30.35 -56.46
CA SER A 144 25.31 -31.76 -56.49
C SER A 144 25.75 -32.21 -57.89
N THR A 145 25.13 -31.69 -58.95
CA THR A 145 25.55 -31.99 -60.33
C THR A 145 26.90 -31.37 -60.66
N ILE A 146 27.14 -30.12 -60.25
CA ILE A 146 28.44 -29.45 -60.41
C ILE A 146 29.51 -30.20 -59.62
N ASP A 147 29.22 -30.64 -58.41
CA ASP A 147 30.15 -31.41 -57.59
C ASP A 147 30.53 -32.72 -58.28
N ASN A 148 29.55 -33.49 -58.76
CA ASN A 148 29.79 -34.73 -59.50
C ASN A 148 30.61 -34.49 -60.78
N LEU A 149 30.28 -33.45 -61.57
CA LEU A 149 31.02 -33.11 -62.78
C LEU A 149 32.44 -32.62 -62.46
N THR A 150 32.62 -31.96 -61.31
CA THR A 150 33.93 -31.52 -60.83
C THR A 150 34.78 -32.72 -60.42
N GLU A 151 34.18 -33.71 -59.76
CA GLU A 151 34.83 -35.00 -59.48
C GLU A 151 35.23 -35.73 -60.76
N GLU A 152 34.32 -35.85 -61.73
CA GLU A 152 34.62 -36.46 -63.04
C GLU A 152 35.75 -35.73 -63.78
N LEU A 153 35.73 -34.39 -63.82
CA LEU A 153 36.80 -33.60 -64.42
C LEU A 153 38.12 -33.75 -63.66
N ASN A 154 38.09 -33.89 -62.33
CA ASN A 154 39.28 -34.15 -61.55
C ASN A 154 39.84 -35.54 -61.83
N SER A 155 38.99 -36.57 -61.93
CA SER A 155 39.40 -37.92 -62.34
C SER A 155 40.01 -37.92 -63.75
N LEU A 156 39.40 -37.24 -64.72
CA LEU A 156 39.93 -37.12 -66.08
C LEU A 156 41.25 -36.33 -66.15
N LYS A 157 41.42 -35.30 -65.30
CA LYS A 157 42.72 -34.60 -65.15
C LYS A 157 43.77 -35.50 -64.51
N GLN A 158 43.38 -36.36 -63.56
CA GLN A 158 44.26 -37.34 -62.94
C GLN A 158 44.70 -38.39 -63.97
N GLU A 159 43.77 -38.88 -64.79
CA GLU A 159 44.04 -39.80 -65.90
C GLU A 159 44.89 -39.16 -67.02
N GLN A 160 44.74 -37.85 -67.27
CA GLN A 160 45.60 -37.08 -68.18
C GLN A 160 46.98 -36.75 -67.58
N ASN A 161 47.16 -36.87 -66.26
CA ASN A 161 48.42 -36.65 -65.54
C ASN A 161 49.20 -37.95 -65.24
N GLU A 162 48.77 -39.12 -65.72
CA GLU A 162 49.61 -40.34 -65.72
C GLU A 162 50.65 -40.30 -66.86
N GLY A 163 51.42 -39.21 -66.91
CA GLY A 163 52.54 -38.99 -67.82
C GLY A 163 53.46 -37.89 -67.30
N CYS A 164 54.51 -38.32 -66.60
CA CYS A 164 55.62 -37.56 -65.95
C CYS A 164 55.45 -37.14 -64.48
N GLU A 165 56.30 -37.75 -63.65
CA GLU A 165 56.59 -37.44 -62.25
C GLU A 165 57.28 -36.09 -62.02
N SER A 166 57.31 -35.72 -60.73
CA SER A 166 58.16 -34.71 -60.04
C SER A 166 57.54 -33.30 -59.99
N ASP A 167 57.53 -32.56 -58.88
CA ASP A 167 58.24 -32.65 -57.61
C ASP A 167 57.44 -31.98 -56.49
N LYS A 168 57.87 -32.30 -55.27
CA LYS A 168 57.53 -31.66 -53.99
C LYS A 168 57.56 -30.14 -54.05
N GLU A 169 56.69 -29.48 -53.29
CA GLU A 169 57.04 -28.36 -52.40
C GLU A 169 55.84 -27.91 -51.54
N GLU A 170 55.85 -28.25 -50.25
CA GLU A 170 55.33 -27.36 -49.21
C GLU A 170 56.36 -26.24 -49.01
N PRO A 171 55.92 -24.98 -48.82
CA PRO A 171 56.45 -24.28 -47.65
C PRO A 171 55.49 -23.30 -46.94
N LYS A 172 55.56 -23.38 -45.61
CA LYS A 172 55.89 -22.31 -44.66
C LYS A 172 54.86 -21.20 -44.36
N ASN A 173 54.24 -21.38 -43.20
CA ASN A 173 54.24 -20.43 -42.07
C ASN A 173 55.24 -19.26 -42.20
N ALA A 174 54.72 -18.03 -42.31
CA ALA A 174 55.25 -16.80 -41.70
C ALA A 174 54.41 -15.58 -42.13
N SER A 175 53.66 -15.01 -41.17
CA SER A 175 53.23 -13.60 -41.08
C SER A 175 52.51 -13.51 -39.74
N ASP A 176 53.18 -13.15 -38.64
CA ASP A 176 53.51 -11.77 -38.27
C ASP A 176 52.53 -10.76 -38.88
N GLN A 177 51.35 -10.69 -38.25
CA GLN A 177 50.59 -9.46 -38.18
C GLN A 177 50.31 -9.20 -36.70
N GLU A 178 50.83 -8.08 -36.22
CA GLU A 178 50.53 -7.47 -34.94
C GLU A 178 49.01 -7.21 -34.90
N GLU A 179 48.25 -8.08 -34.23
CA GLU A 179 46.89 -7.75 -33.83
C GLU A 179 47.00 -6.82 -32.62
N GLU A 180 46.76 -5.53 -32.85
CA GLU A 180 46.38 -4.61 -31.78
C GLU A 180 45.23 -5.27 -31.00
N GLU A 181 45.48 -5.53 -29.71
CA GLU A 181 44.51 -6.04 -28.75
C GLU A 181 43.39 -4.98 -28.59
N ILE A 182 42.41 -5.01 -29.50
CA ILE A 182 41.19 -4.23 -29.36
C ILE A 182 40.43 -4.86 -28.20
N ASP A 183 40.55 -4.25 -27.03
CA ASP A 183 39.78 -4.57 -25.84
C ASP A 183 38.29 -4.62 -26.24
N PRO A 184 37.59 -5.78 -26.09
CA PRO A 184 36.21 -5.89 -26.50
C PRO A 184 35.37 -4.85 -25.75
N PRO A 185 34.30 -4.30 -26.37
CA PRO A 185 33.50 -3.27 -25.72
C PRO A 185 33.03 -3.78 -24.36
N VAL A 186 33.49 -3.13 -23.29
CA VAL A 186 33.13 -3.46 -21.91
C VAL A 186 31.64 -3.24 -21.76
N GLN A 187 30.90 -4.34 -21.85
CA GLN A 187 29.47 -4.39 -21.64
C GLN A 187 29.22 -3.96 -20.19
N GLY A 188 28.47 -2.87 -20.00
CA GLY A 188 28.18 -2.30 -18.68
C GLY A 188 27.64 -3.35 -17.70
N PRO A 189 27.65 -3.05 -16.38
CA PRO A 189 27.34 -4.03 -15.35
C PRO A 189 26.03 -4.76 -15.68
N MET A 190 26.14 -6.09 -15.70
CA MET A 190 25.04 -7.01 -16.03
C MET A 190 23.79 -6.62 -15.22
N PRO A 191 22.62 -6.49 -15.85
CA PRO A 191 21.38 -6.19 -15.13
C PRO A 191 21.17 -7.24 -14.03
N PHE A 192 20.95 -6.79 -12.80
CA PHE A 192 20.79 -7.66 -11.64
C PHE A 192 19.79 -8.77 -11.93
N GLU A 193 20.20 -10.01 -11.64
CA GLU A 193 19.31 -11.16 -11.71
C GLU A 193 18.09 -10.94 -10.80
N PRO A 194 16.93 -11.55 -11.11
CA PRO A 194 15.69 -11.38 -10.33
C PRO A 194 15.85 -11.67 -8.82
N ASP A 195 16.91 -12.38 -8.46
CA ASP A 195 17.25 -12.78 -7.10
C ASP A 195 18.06 -11.74 -6.31
N ASP A 196 18.74 -10.81 -7.00
CA ASP A 196 19.57 -9.75 -6.42
C ASP A 196 18.79 -8.49 -6.04
N ALA A 197 17.48 -8.52 -6.24
CA ALA A 197 16.65 -7.38 -5.99
C ALA A 197 16.69 -6.92 -4.53
N PRO A 198 16.74 -5.60 -4.26
CA PRO A 198 16.92 -5.07 -2.90
C PRO A 198 15.78 -5.47 -1.94
N TRP A 199 14.63 -5.90 -2.45
CA TRP A 199 13.50 -6.42 -1.68
C TRP A 199 13.63 -7.89 -1.27
N LYS A 200 14.57 -8.65 -1.87
CA LYS A 200 14.81 -10.08 -1.58
C LYS A 200 15.82 -10.32 -0.46
N ARG A 201 16.54 -9.29 0.01
CA ARG A 201 17.34 -9.42 1.24
C ARG A 201 16.40 -9.70 2.40
N SER A 202 16.50 -10.89 2.97
CA SER A 202 15.78 -11.38 4.16
C SER A 202 16.11 -10.55 5.41
N SER A 203 15.74 -9.27 5.39
CA SER A 203 15.69 -8.41 6.57
C SER A 203 14.22 -8.32 6.94
N GLU A 204 13.83 -9.21 7.84
CA GLU A 204 12.52 -9.35 8.48
C GLU A 204 11.68 -8.05 8.46
N SER A 205 10.79 -7.95 7.48
CA SER A 205 9.86 -6.84 7.27
C SER A 205 9.12 -6.48 8.57
N GLY A 206 9.11 -5.19 8.91
CA GLY A 206 8.51 -4.65 10.13
C GLY A 206 7.04 -5.02 10.33
N ILE A 207 6.31 -5.34 9.26
CA ILE A 207 4.91 -5.76 9.35
C ILE A 207 4.78 -7.15 9.99
N ARG A 208 5.73 -8.06 9.74
CA ARG A 208 5.77 -9.37 10.40
C ARG A 208 6.04 -9.23 11.89
N LYS A 209 6.82 -8.23 12.30
CA LYS A 209 7.02 -7.88 13.73
C LYS A 209 5.79 -7.22 14.35
N PHE A 210 5.08 -6.40 13.57
CA PHE A 210 3.85 -5.74 14.01
C PHE A 210 2.73 -6.75 14.28
N PHE A 211 2.53 -7.72 13.39
CA PHE A 211 1.56 -8.81 13.62
C PHE A 211 1.99 -9.74 14.75
N ARG A 212 3.29 -10.06 14.88
CA ARG A 212 3.77 -10.83 16.04
C ARG A 212 3.49 -10.08 17.35
N LYS A 213 3.66 -8.76 17.40
CA LYS A 213 3.36 -7.95 18.61
C LYS A 213 1.85 -7.77 18.88
N LEU A 214 1.01 -7.79 17.85
CA LEU A 214 -0.45 -7.75 18.00
C LEU A 214 -1.06 -9.11 18.36
N PHE A 215 -0.45 -10.22 17.92
CA PHE A 215 -1.01 -11.57 18.09
C PHE A 215 -0.27 -12.44 19.12
N SER A 216 0.96 -12.11 19.55
CA SER A 216 1.65 -12.85 20.62
C SER A 216 1.24 -12.43 22.03
N GLU A 217 0.45 -11.36 22.20
CA GLU A 217 -0.06 -10.93 23.51
C GLU A 217 -1.47 -11.48 23.80
N SER A 218 -1.91 -12.52 23.08
CA SER A 218 -3.22 -13.13 23.28
C SER A 218 -3.20 -14.61 22.90
N GLU A 219 -2.52 -15.43 23.71
CA GLU A 219 -2.72 -16.89 23.70
C GLU A 219 -4.11 -17.32 24.23
N GLU A 220 -5.04 -16.41 24.57
CA GLU A 220 -6.37 -16.81 25.09
C GLU A 220 -7.58 -16.06 24.52
N ARG A 221 -7.55 -15.53 23.29
CA ARG A 221 -8.79 -14.96 22.69
C ARG A 221 -9.11 -15.54 21.33
N SER A 222 -10.14 -16.39 21.34
CA SER A 222 -10.70 -17.17 20.26
C SER A 222 -10.97 -16.36 18.97
N LEU A 223 -10.61 -16.97 17.84
CA LEU A 223 -10.73 -16.48 16.45
C LEU A 223 -12.19 -16.39 15.93
N SER A 224 -13.17 -16.13 16.79
CA SER A 224 -14.60 -16.23 16.42
C SER A 224 -15.30 -14.89 16.18
N THR A 225 -14.63 -13.75 16.29
CA THR A 225 -15.30 -12.42 16.17
C THR A 225 -15.08 -11.66 14.87
N LEU A 226 -14.31 -12.18 13.90
CA LEU A 226 -14.05 -11.46 12.64
C LEU A 226 -15.01 -11.77 11.48
N SER A 227 -16.17 -12.37 11.75
CA SER A 227 -17.16 -12.70 10.71
C SER A 227 -18.52 -12.04 10.98
N ARG A 228 -18.66 -10.72 10.81
CA ARG A 228 -19.99 -10.04 10.74
C ARG A 228 -20.06 -8.71 9.98
N MET A 229 -19.16 -8.43 9.05
CA MET A 229 -19.30 -7.26 8.17
C MET A 229 -19.33 -7.65 6.69
N THR A 230 -20.37 -8.38 6.29
CA THR A 230 -20.71 -8.54 4.86
C THR A 230 -22.23 -8.45 4.65
N LEU A 231 -22.62 -7.41 3.90
CA LEU A 231 -23.78 -7.33 2.99
C LEU A 231 -25.20 -7.22 3.59
N SER A 232 -25.69 -5.99 3.74
CA SER A 232 -27.12 -5.68 3.58
C SER A 232 -27.30 -4.78 2.35
N SER A 233 -27.58 -5.40 1.21
CA SER A 233 -27.99 -4.76 -0.03
C SER A 233 -29.53 -4.69 -0.07
N ASN A 234 -30.09 -3.59 0.43
CA ASN A 234 -31.50 -3.26 0.19
C ASN A 234 -31.65 -2.67 -1.22
N ILE A 235 -32.01 -3.53 -2.18
CA ILE A 235 -32.49 -3.13 -3.50
C ILE A 235 -34.01 -2.94 -3.40
N LYS A 236 -34.46 -1.69 -3.54
CA LYS A 236 -35.85 -1.33 -3.87
C LYS A 236 -35.87 -0.86 -5.33
N LYS A 237 -36.58 -1.61 -6.18
CA LYS A 237 -37.33 -1.11 -7.35
C LYS A 237 -38.57 -1.97 -7.48
#